data_AF-A0AAN8J7F5-F1
#
_entry.id   AF-A0AAN8J7F5-F1
#
_cell.length_a   1.000
_cell.length_b   1.000
_cell.length_c   1.000
_cell.angle_alpha   90.00
_cell.angle_beta   90.00
_cell.angle_gamma   90.00
#
_symmetry.space_group_name_H-M   'P 1'
#
loop_
_entity.id
_entity.type
_entity.pdbx_description
1 polymer ?
#
loop_
_entity_poly.entity_id
_entity_poly.type
_entity_poly.pdbx_seq_one_letter_code
_entity_poly.pdbx_strand_id
1 'polypeptide(L)'
;MPREAFTHQECRLKVCLVCFQKGAGMKAVGPVLLGRKRQFYIENYDQSVIQLPGAICGRCRNLLLKVERGEKALEDLPEPYDFSKILLTAITSPTCKCVLCEIARENTVGWS
;
A
#
# COMPACT_ATOMS: atom_id res chain seq x y z
N MET A 1 -16.03 -8.64 -22.83
CA MET A 1 -15.19 -9.47 -21.94
C MET A 1 -15.28 -8.89 -20.54
N PRO A 2 -15.69 -9.64 -19.50
CA PRO A 2 -15.68 -9.10 -18.14
C PRO A 2 -14.21 -8.82 -17.79
N ARG A 3 -13.91 -7.57 -17.39
CA ARG A 3 -12.56 -7.13 -17.02
C ARG A 3 -12.05 -8.06 -15.92
N GLU A 4 -11.01 -8.83 -16.21
CA GLU A 4 -10.36 -9.74 -15.26
C GLU A 4 -10.00 -8.94 -14.00
N ALA A 5 -10.72 -9.21 -12.91
CA ALA A 5 -10.56 -8.52 -11.65
C ALA A 5 -9.25 -9.01 -11.04
N PHE A 6 -8.23 -8.15 -11.04
CA PHE A 6 -6.88 -8.39 -10.50
C PHE A 6 -6.84 -9.40 -9.33
N THR A 7 -5.88 -10.32 -9.39
CA THR A 7 -5.54 -11.22 -8.29
C THR A 7 -5.18 -10.42 -7.03
N HIS A 8 -5.25 -11.06 -5.86
CA HIS A 8 -4.86 -10.41 -4.61
C HIS A 8 -3.43 -9.85 -4.67
N GLN A 9 -2.51 -10.60 -5.27
CA GLN A 9 -1.12 -10.17 -5.42
C GLN A 9 -0.97 -8.94 -6.33
N GLU A 10 -1.75 -8.85 -7.40
CA GLU A 10 -1.78 -7.66 -8.26
C GLU A 10 -2.45 -6.47 -7.57
N CYS A 11 -3.50 -6.71 -6.77
CA CYS A 11 -4.13 -5.68 -5.95
C CYS A 11 -3.14 -5.07 -4.95
N ARG A 12 -2.28 -5.90 -4.33
CA ARG A 12 -1.23 -5.42 -3.41
C ARG A 12 -0.26 -4.43 -4.08
N LEU A 13 -0.05 -4.53 -5.39
CA LEU A 13 0.81 -3.61 -6.14
C LEU A 13 0.10 -2.30 -6.55
N LYS A 14 -1.21 -2.21 -6.35
CA LYS A 14 -2.02 -1.03 -6.68
C LYS A 14 -2.37 -0.15 -5.48
N VAL A 15 -2.16 -0.65 -4.26
CA VAL A 15 -2.41 0.09 -3.02
C VAL A 15 -1.09 0.54 -2.39
N CYS A 16 -1.05 1.78 -1.92
CA CYS A 16 0.11 2.34 -1.23
C CYS A 16 0.21 1.82 0.20
N LEU A 17 1.39 1.37 0.62
CA LEU A 17 1.63 0.94 2.00
C LEU A 17 1.43 2.06 3.03
N VAL A 18 1.70 3.31 2.64
CA VAL A 18 1.77 4.43 3.58
C VAL A 18 0.40 5.04 3.80
N CYS A 19 -0.25 5.49 2.72
CA CYS A 19 -1.54 6.16 2.80
C CYS A 19 -2.73 5.21 2.61
N PHE A 20 -2.50 3.94 2.32
CA PHE A 20 -3.53 2.94 2.02
C PHE A 20 -4.51 3.36 0.91
N GLN A 21 -4.05 4.20 -0.03
CA GLN A 21 -4.81 4.66 -1.19
C GLN A 21 -4.15 4.19 -2.50
N LYS A 22 -4.92 4.23 -3.59
CA LYS A 22 -4.36 4.24 -4.95
C LYS A 22 -3.66 5.57 -5.22
N GLY A 23 -2.70 5.55 -6.13
CA GLY A 23 -2.03 6.79 -6.53
C GLY A 23 -1.22 6.65 -7.80
N ALA A 24 -0.75 7.78 -8.33
CA ALA A 24 0.17 7.79 -9.45
C ALA A 24 1.58 7.33 -9.04
N GLY A 25 2.32 6.80 -10.02
CA GLY A 25 3.72 6.43 -9.83
C GLY A 25 3.94 5.29 -8.82
N MET A 26 2.99 4.35 -8.73
CA MET A 26 3.11 3.16 -7.90
C MET A 26 4.40 2.42 -8.23
N LYS A 27 5.21 2.16 -7.19
CA LYS A 27 6.39 1.29 -7.29
C LYS A 27 6.31 0.19 -6.26
N ALA A 28 6.72 -1.01 -6.64
CA ALA A 28 6.91 -2.10 -5.69
C ALA A 28 7.84 -1.64 -4.56
N VAL A 29 7.55 -2.08 -3.34
CA VAL A 29 8.44 -1.85 -2.22
C VAL A 29 9.71 -2.64 -2.49
N GLY A 30 10.86 -1.96 -2.61
CA GLY A 30 12.16 -2.61 -2.80
C GLY A 30 12.98 -2.62 -1.52
N PRO A 31 14.09 -3.38 -1.45
CA PRO A 31 14.96 -3.49 -0.26
C PRO A 31 15.44 -2.14 0.28
N VAL A 32 15.79 -1.22 -0.61
CA VAL A 32 16.18 0.17 -0.26
C VAL A 32 15.06 0.92 0.45
N LEU A 33 13.82 0.68 0.02
CA LEU A 33 12.62 1.26 0.61
C LEU A 33 12.24 0.56 1.92
N LEU A 34 12.62 -0.71 2.12
CA LEU A 34 12.45 -1.46 3.37
C LEU A 34 13.33 -0.93 4.49
N GLY A 35 14.60 -0.63 4.19
CA GLY A 35 15.51 -0.03 5.16
C GLY A 35 14.98 1.29 5.72
N ARG A 36 14.34 2.10 4.86
CA ARG A 36 13.71 3.38 5.24
C ARG A 36 12.39 3.22 6.00
N LYS A 37 11.65 2.14 5.79
CA LYS A 37 10.31 1.92 6.37
C LYS A 37 10.31 1.40 7.80
N ARG A 38 11.36 0.65 8.20
CA ARG A 38 11.48 0.12 9.57
C ARG A 38 11.43 1.22 10.64
N GLN A 39 11.83 2.44 10.29
CA GLN A 39 11.82 3.57 11.22
C GLN A 39 10.49 4.33 11.28
N PHE A 40 9.59 4.20 10.30
CA PHE A 40 8.52 5.19 10.12
C PHE A 40 7.08 4.65 10.14
N TYR A 41 6.83 3.36 9.85
CA TYR A 41 5.45 2.94 9.61
C TYR A 41 5.07 1.51 10.01
N ILE A 42 5.90 0.52 9.67
CA ILE A 42 5.61 -0.88 9.98
C ILE A 42 6.91 -1.48 10.45
N GLU A 43 6.98 -1.69 11.76
CA GLU A 43 8.05 -2.46 12.36
C GLU A 43 8.05 -3.86 11.72
N ASN A 44 9.20 -4.29 11.20
CA ASN A 44 9.36 -5.59 10.54
C ASN A 44 8.45 -5.84 9.33
N TYR A 45 8.23 -4.84 8.46
CA TYR A 45 7.53 -5.08 7.19
C TYR A 45 8.12 -6.29 6.44
N ASP A 46 7.23 -7.22 6.08
CA ASP A 46 7.53 -8.42 5.31
C ASP A 46 6.59 -8.51 4.09
N GLN A 47 7.18 -8.64 2.90
CA GLN A 47 6.44 -8.79 1.64
C GLN A 47 5.71 -10.13 1.52
N SER A 48 6.11 -11.14 2.30
CA SER A 48 5.41 -12.41 2.37
C SER A 48 4.02 -12.26 3.01
N VAL A 49 3.84 -11.25 3.87
CA VAL A 49 2.56 -10.99 4.56
C VAL A 49 1.55 -10.45 3.57
N ILE A 50 0.64 -11.32 3.14
CA ILE A 50 -0.36 -11.04 2.11
C ILE A 50 -1.35 -9.93 2.48
N GLN A 51 -1.51 -9.61 3.77
CA GLN A 51 -2.36 -8.50 4.23
C GLN A 51 -1.73 -7.13 3.94
N LEU A 52 -0.41 -7.06 3.75
CA LEU A 52 0.31 -5.81 3.54
C LEU A 52 0.33 -5.42 2.06
N PRO A 53 0.09 -4.13 1.73
CA PRO A 53 0.37 -3.61 0.41
C PRO A 53 1.82 -3.85 -0.03
N GLY A 54 1.98 -4.19 -1.31
CA GLY A 54 3.26 -4.48 -1.95
C GLY A 54 3.88 -3.28 -2.67
N ALA A 55 3.23 -2.11 -2.66
CA ALA A 55 3.68 -0.93 -3.37
C ALA A 55 3.63 0.37 -2.53
N ILE A 56 4.21 1.43 -3.06
CA ILE A 56 4.13 2.80 -2.53
C ILE A 56 3.85 3.78 -3.68
N CYS A 57 2.98 4.77 -3.45
CA CYS A 57 2.69 5.80 -4.43
C CYS A 57 3.81 6.86 -4.49
N GLY A 58 3.88 7.61 -5.60
CA GLY A 58 4.89 8.65 -5.78
C GLY A 58 4.85 9.75 -4.72
N ARG A 59 3.64 10.14 -4.28
CA ARG A 59 3.44 11.14 -3.21
C ARG A 59 4.08 10.70 -1.90
N CYS A 60 3.72 9.52 -1.40
CA CYS A 60 4.24 9.00 -0.14
C CYS A 60 5.75 8.73 -0.22
N ARG A 61 6.25 8.26 -1.37
CA ARG A 61 7.69 8.09 -1.58
C ARG A 61 8.44 9.42 -1.46
N ASN A 62 7.94 10.48 -2.09
CA ASN A 62 8.55 11.80 -2.01
C ASN A 62 8.46 12.38 -0.60
N LEU A 63 7.33 12.19 0.08
CA LEU A 63 7.16 12.65 1.46
C LEU A 63 8.14 11.95 2.42
N LEU A 64 8.30 10.63 2.32
CA LEU A 64 9.31 9.89 3.09
C LEU A 64 10.73 10.42 2.85
N LEU A 65 11.06 10.74 1.60
CA LEU A 65 12.37 11.32 1.27
C LEU A 65 12.57 12.71 1.91
N LYS A 66 11.52 13.53 2.00
CA LYS A 66 11.59 14.84 2.65
C LYS A 66 11.80 14.71 4.16
N VAL A 67 11.12 13.76 4.79
CA VAL A 67 11.31 13.45 6.21
C VAL A 67 12.72 12.95 6.49
N GLU A 68 13.24 12.05 5.65
CA GLU A 68 14.63 11.55 5.74
C GLU A 68 15.67 12.68 5.64
N ARG A 69 15.37 13.74 4.88
CA ARG A 69 16.23 14.92 4.74
C ARG A 69 16.04 15.98 5.82
N GLY A 70 15.09 15.79 6.73
CA GLY A 70 14.71 16.81 7.72
C GLY A 70 13.94 18.01 7.13
N GLU A 71 13.47 17.91 5.88
CA GLU A 71 12.63 18.95 5.24
C GLU A 71 11.18 18.91 5.73
N LYS A 72 10.76 17.77 6.32
CA LYS A 72 9.42 17.51 6.84
C LYS A 72 9.50 16.75 8.17
N ALA A 73 8.53 16.98 9.05
CA ALA A 73 8.42 16.24 10.31
C ALA A 73 7.79 14.87 10.08
N LEU A 74 8.00 13.95 11.01
CA LEU A 74 7.31 12.65 11.00
C LEU A 74 5.79 12.81 11.09
N GLU A 75 5.35 13.86 11.77
CA GLU A 75 3.95 14.26 11.96
C GLU A 75 3.25 14.61 10.64
N ASP A 76 4.02 15.01 9.61
CA ASP A 76 3.47 15.31 8.28
C ASP A 76 3.09 14.05 7.49
N LEU A 77 3.50 12.87 7.97
CA LEU A 77 3.22 11.60 7.34
C LEU A 77 1.78 11.14 7.66
N PRO A 78 1.03 10.56 6.71
CA PRO A 78 -0.31 10.02 6.97
C PRO A 78 -0.36 9.05 8.15
N GLU A 79 -1.46 9.00 8.89
CA GLU A 79 -1.59 8.00 9.95
C GLU A 79 -1.44 6.57 9.39
N PRO A 80 -0.66 5.68 10.05
CA PRO A 80 -0.53 4.30 9.63
C PRO A 80 -1.88 3.60 9.62
N TYR A 81 -2.23 2.95 8.51
CA TYR A 81 -3.39 2.07 8.48
C TYR A 81 -3.14 0.84 9.37
N ASP A 82 -4.14 0.46 10.15
CA ASP A 82 -4.09 -0.76 10.97
C ASP A 82 -4.37 -2.00 10.12
N PHE A 83 -3.29 -2.58 9.58
CA PHE A 83 -3.36 -3.74 8.69
C PHE A 83 -3.89 -5.01 9.36
N SER A 84 -3.90 -5.09 10.70
CA SER A 84 -4.47 -6.24 11.42
C SER A 84 -5.98 -6.40 11.17
N LYS A 85 -6.65 -5.32 10.75
CA LYS A 85 -8.07 -5.29 10.41
C LYS A 85 -8.38 -5.85 9.02
N ILE A 86 -7.38 -6.22 8.23
CA ILE A 86 -7.60 -6.75 6.87
C ILE A 86 -7.99 -8.22 6.95
N LEU A 87 -9.29 -8.46 6.85
CA LEU A 87 -9.85 -9.80 6.74
C LEU A 87 -9.76 -10.28 5.29
N LEU A 88 -8.97 -11.32 5.07
CA LEU A 88 -8.85 -11.97 3.78
C LEU A 88 -10.07 -12.84 3.53
N THR A 89 -10.58 -12.82 2.30
CA THR A 89 -11.63 -13.74 1.89
C THR A 89 -11.09 -15.17 1.87
N ALA A 90 -11.94 -16.13 2.21
CA ALA A 90 -11.59 -17.54 2.17
C ALA A 90 -10.97 -17.95 0.83
N ILE A 91 -10.00 -18.87 0.88
CA ILE A 91 -9.23 -19.38 -0.28
C ILE A 91 -10.16 -19.96 -1.37
N THR A 92 -11.34 -20.44 -0.98
CA THR A 92 -12.35 -21.00 -1.87
C THR A 92 -13.11 -19.95 -2.71
N SER A 93 -12.94 -18.66 -2.41
CA SER A 93 -13.58 -17.58 -3.19
C SER A 93 -12.80 -17.30 -4.49
N PRO A 94 -13.46 -17.20 -5.64
CA PRO A 94 -12.81 -16.88 -6.91
C PRO A 94 -12.22 -15.45 -6.93
N THR A 95 -12.66 -14.57 -6.03
CA THR A 95 -12.14 -13.20 -5.90
C THR A 95 -11.99 -12.82 -4.42
N CYS A 96 -10.84 -12.23 -4.07
CA CYS A 96 -10.63 -11.67 -2.73
C CYS A 96 -11.38 -10.34 -2.59
N LYS A 97 -12.25 -10.20 -1.60
CA LYS A 97 -13.06 -9.02 -1.28
C LYS A 97 -12.55 -8.29 -0.02
N CYS A 98 -11.27 -8.45 0.32
CA CYS A 98 -10.70 -7.65 1.42
C CYS A 98 -10.64 -6.17 1.03
N VAL A 99 -10.63 -5.28 2.02
CA VAL A 99 -10.58 -3.82 1.82
C VAL A 99 -9.43 -3.37 0.90
N LEU A 100 -8.26 -4.03 0.95
CA LEU A 100 -7.15 -3.77 0.04
C LEU A 100 -7.54 -4.05 -1.43
N CYS A 101 -8.18 -5.19 -1.68
CA CYS A 101 -8.65 -5.56 -3.01
C CYS A 101 -9.80 -4.68 -3.49
N GLU A 102 -10.67 -4.23 -2.59
CA GLU A 102 -11.72 -3.26 -2.89
C GLU A 102 -11.11 -1.95 -3.37
N ILE A 103 -10.19 -1.36 -2.58
CA ILE A 103 -9.46 -0.14 -2.94
C ILE A 103 -8.76 -0.32 -4.30
N ALA A 104 -8.05 -1.43 -4.50
CA ALA A 104 -7.32 -1.69 -5.75
C ALA A 104 -8.23 -1.70 -7.00
N ARG A 105 -9.44 -2.27 -6.86
CA ARG A 105 -10.39 -2.48 -7.96
C ARG A 105 -11.40 -1.34 -8.11
N GLU A 106 -11.53 -0.47 -7.13
CA GLU A 106 -12.37 0.72 -7.22
C GLU A 106 -11.88 1.62 -8.36
N ASN A 107 -12.78 2.09 -9.24
CA ASN A 107 -12.42 2.90 -10.42
C ASN A 107 -12.13 4.38 -10.11
N THR A 108 -11.96 4.72 -8.84
CA THR A 108 -11.66 6.10 -8.43
C THR A 108 -10.18 6.39 -8.66
N VAL A 109 -9.90 7.10 -9.75
CA VAL A 109 -8.73 7.97 -9.83
C VAL A 109 -9.04 9.13 -8.88
N GLY A 110 -8.70 8.98 -7.60
CA GLY A 110 -8.90 10.02 -6.59
C GLY A 110 -8.04 11.25 -6.93
N TRP A 111 -8.64 12.20 -7.64
CA TRP A 111 -8.22 13.59 -7.72
C TRP A 111 -9.15 14.40 -6.81
N SER A 112 -8.59 15.02 -5.79
CA SER A 112 -9.00 16.29 -5.19
C SER A 112 -7.87 16.75 -4.30
#